data_AF-A0A6J4SAB2-F1
#
_entry.id   AF-A0A6J4SAB2-F1
#
_cell.length_a   1.000
_cell.length_b   1.000
_cell.length_c   1.000
_cell.angle_alpha   90.00
_cell.angle_beta   90.00
_cell.angle_gamma   90.00
#
_symmetry.space_group_name_H-M   'P 1'
#
loop_
_entity.id
_entity.type
_entity.pdbx_description
1 polymer ?
#
loop_
_entity_poly.entity_id
_entity_poly.type
_entity_poly.pdbx_seq_one_letter_code
_entity_poly.pdbx_strand_id
1 'polypeptide(L)'
;MFKLGVALVLVVEVVGLLLLTLVVQDFPVWVLVPLVPLTIGIALVVRRELESPAHRLRRLSPEAIVGFRPRRRAESPETLSRSIVERAGEIRRSLTELPTDETRIEMCTLGYRACTNDMITLTHLVNEALPNAPLIERLKLRRARKRAIDALAEAREALPPEALRASRQEQQ
;
A
#
# COMPACT_ATOMS: atom_id res chain seq x y z
N MET A 1 -5.99 2.14 18.22
CA MET A 1 -5.11 2.59 19.32
C MET A 1 -5.69 3.77 20.11
N PHE A 2 -6.30 4.77 19.48
CA PHE A 2 -6.89 5.94 20.17
C PHE A 2 -7.99 5.61 21.21
N LYS A 3 -8.90 4.67 20.92
CA LYS A 3 -9.95 4.24 21.87
C LYS A 3 -9.38 3.65 23.17
N LEU A 4 -8.24 2.93 23.08
CA LEU A 4 -7.56 2.37 24.24
C LEU A 4 -6.86 3.46 25.04
N GLY A 5 -6.29 4.48 24.39
CA GLY A 5 -5.67 5.62 25.06
C GLY A 5 -6.69 6.45 25.85
N VAL A 6 -7.86 6.74 25.26
CA VAL A 6 -8.94 7.47 25.95
C VAL A 6 -9.50 6.65 27.11
N ALA A 7 -9.73 5.35 26.90
CA ALA A 7 -10.19 4.46 27.97
C ALA A 7 -9.17 4.38 29.12
N LEU A 8 -7.87 4.32 28.81
CA LEU A 8 -6.80 4.29 29.81
C LEU A 8 -6.76 5.60 30.63
N VAL A 9 -6.86 6.75 29.97
CA VAL A 9 -6.90 8.06 30.65
C VAL A 9 -8.11 8.15 31.58
N LEU A 10 -9.28 7.70 31.12
CA LEU A 10 -10.51 7.67 31.93
C LEU A 10 -10.38 6.75 33.14
N VAL A 11 -9.77 5.56 32.97
CA VAL A 11 -9.53 4.64 34.07
C VAL A 11 -8.55 5.23 35.09
N VAL A 12 -7.47 5.87 34.63
CA VAL A 12 -6.50 6.54 35.52
C VAL A 12 -7.13 7.69 36.29
N GLU A 13 -7.97 8.51 35.63
CA GLU A 13 -8.70 9.59 36.31
C GLU A 13 -9.68 9.05 37.36
N VAL A 14 -10.46 8.02 37.03
CA VAL A 14 -11.43 7.43 37.96
C VAL A 14 -10.73 6.78 39.16
N VAL A 15 -9.62 6.06 38.93
CA VAL A 15 -8.83 5.46 40.01
C VAL A 15 -8.16 6.54 40.87
N GLY A 16 -7.63 7.59 40.26
CA GLY A 16 -7.05 8.74 40.97
C GLY A 16 -8.07 9.47 41.84
N LEU A 17 -9.29 9.67 41.34
CA LEU A 17 -10.40 10.25 42.09
C LEU A 17 -10.81 9.37 43.27
N LEU A 18 -10.93 8.06 43.05
CA LEU A 18 -11.30 7.10 44.08
C LEU A 18 -10.26 7.06 45.22
N LEU A 19 -8.97 7.03 44.87
CA LEU A 19 -7.87 7.09 45.84
C LEU A 19 -7.84 8.42 46.60
N LEU A 20 -8.12 9.54 45.94
CA LEU A 20 -8.14 10.85 46.58
C LEU A 20 -9.30 10.98 47.59
N THR A 21 -10.48 10.44 47.27
CA THR A 21 -11.62 10.38 48.21
C THR A 21 -11.37 9.49 49.42
N LEU A 22 -10.50 8.48 49.29
CA LEU A 22 -10.11 7.60 50.40
C LEU A 22 -9.07 8.26 51.32
N VAL A 23 -8.25 9.17 50.80
CA VAL A 23 -7.14 9.81 51.55
C VAL A 23 -7.58 11.11 52.23
N VAL A 24 -8.58 11.82 51.69
CA VAL A 24 -8.98 13.15 52.19
C VAL A 24 -10.49 13.21 52.44
N GLN A 25 -10.90 13.06 53.71
CA GLN A 25 -12.32 12.99 54.11
C GLN A 25 -13.12 14.31 53.95
N ASP A 26 -12.44 15.46 53.78
CA ASP A 26 -13.09 16.79 53.77
C ASP A 26 -12.93 17.58 52.46
N PHE A 27 -12.54 16.94 51.35
CA PHE A 27 -12.43 17.66 50.06
C PHE A 27 -13.77 17.70 49.32
N PRO A 28 -14.28 18.89 48.93
CA PRO A 28 -15.56 18.99 48.25
C PRO A 28 -15.46 18.45 46.82
N VAL A 29 -15.89 17.21 46.64
CA VAL A 29 -15.91 16.45 45.36
C VAL A 29 -16.61 17.21 44.22
N TRP A 30 -17.49 18.16 44.55
CA TRP A 30 -18.16 19.06 43.61
C TRP A 30 -17.22 19.89 42.72
N VAL A 31 -15.99 20.16 43.16
CA VAL A 31 -14.99 20.92 42.38
C VAL A 31 -14.41 20.09 41.22
N LEU A 32 -14.49 18.76 41.28
CA LEU A 32 -13.95 17.83 40.27
C LEU A 32 -14.98 17.39 39.22
N VAL A 33 -16.28 17.61 39.49
CA VAL A 33 -17.38 17.39 38.53
C VAL A 33 -17.20 18.11 37.18
N PRO A 34 -16.69 19.37 37.11
CA PRO A 34 -16.46 20.03 35.81
C PRO A 34 -15.22 19.54 35.06
N LEU A 35 -14.32 18.77 35.69
CA LEU A 35 -13.08 18.32 35.04
C LEU A 35 -13.35 17.23 34.00
N VAL A 36 -14.28 16.32 34.30
CA VAL A 36 -14.68 15.21 33.41
C VAL A 36 -15.29 15.68 32.08
N PRO A 37 -16.28 16.61 32.05
CA PRO A 37 -16.77 17.14 30.78
C PRO A 37 -15.72 17.99 30.04
N LEU A 38 -14.78 18.63 30.76
CA LEU A 38 -13.69 19.39 30.16
C LEU A 38 -12.74 18.48 29.38
N THR A 39 -12.32 17.35 29.96
CA THR A 39 -11.41 16.40 29.28
C THR A 39 -12.07 15.74 28.09
N ILE A 40 -13.36 15.39 28.19
CA ILE A 40 -14.15 14.89 27.07
C ILE A 40 -14.28 15.96 25.96
N GLY A 41 -14.52 17.22 26.34
CA GLY A 41 -14.61 18.35 25.41
C GLY A 41 -13.31 18.57 24.63
N ILE A 42 -12.17 18.59 25.32
CA ILE A 42 -10.85 18.73 24.69
C ILE A 42 -10.55 17.56 23.74
N ALA A 43 -10.87 16.33 24.16
CA ALA A 43 -10.68 15.14 23.32
C ALA A 43 -11.52 15.20 22.02
N LEU A 44 -12.74 15.72 22.09
CA LEU A 44 -13.62 15.90 20.93
C LEU A 44 -13.11 16.97 19.97
N VAL A 45 -12.59 18.09 20.48
CA VAL A 45 -12.01 19.16 19.65
C VAL A 45 -10.76 18.66 18.92
N VAL A 46 -9.85 17.99 19.63
CA VAL A 46 -8.64 17.38 19.04
C VAL A 46 -9.01 16.36 17.97
N ARG A 47 -10.05 15.55 18.20
CA ARG A 47 -10.55 14.60 17.20
C ARG A 47 -11.08 15.30 15.96
N ARG A 48 -11.84 16.39 16.11
CA ARG A 48 -12.40 17.15 15.00
C ARG A 48 -11.32 17.78 14.12
N GLU A 49 -10.25 18.27 14.72
CA GLU A 49 -9.08 18.81 14.00
C GLU A 49 -8.29 17.72 13.27
N LEU A 50 -8.07 16.56 13.90
CA LEU A 50 -7.36 15.43 13.28
C LEU A 50 -8.16 14.73 12.17
N GLU A 51 -9.49 14.66 12.31
CA GLU A 51 -10.39 14.12 11.29
C GLU A 51 -10.78 15.17 10.23
N SER A 52 -10.34 16.42 10.37
CA SER A 52 -10.64 17.48 9.41
C SER A 52 -10.13 17.12 8.01
N PRO A 53 -10.99 17.16 6.97
CA PRO A 53 -10.61 16.83 5.61
C PRO A 53 -9.51 17.75 5.07
N ALA A 54 -9.40 18.98 5.60
CA ALA A 54 -8.31 19.90 5.30
C ALA A 54 -6.93 19.36 5.73
N HIS A 55 -6.87 18.59 6.82
CA HIS A 55 -5.64 17.95 7.29
C HIS A 55 -5.25 16.74 6.42
N ARG A 56 -6.23 15.98 5.92
CA ARG A 56 -5.99 14.92 4.91
C ARG A 56 -5.55 15.49 3.57
N LEU A 57 -6.16 16.59 3.13
CA LEU A 57 -5.80 17.27 1.88
C LEU A 57 -4.39 17.86 1.95
N ARG A 58 -3.97 18.41 3.09
CA ARG A 58 -2.57 18.87 3.29
C ARG A 58 -1.52 17.75 3.23
N ARG A 59 -1.90 16.48 3.42
CA ARG A 59 -0.99 15.32 3.23
C ARG A 59 -0.91 14.86 1.78
N LEU A 60 -1.84 15.27 0.93
CA LEU A 60 -1.83 15.04 -0.50
C LEU A 60 -1.22 16.27 -1.18
N SER A 61 0.04 16.57 -0.87
CA SER A 61 0.77 17.59 -1.62
C SER A 61 1.24 16.98 -2.95
N PRO A 62 1.20 17.72 -4.07
CA PRO A 62 1.75 17.25 -5.34
C PRO A 62 3.19 16.77 -5.20
N GLU A 63 3.99 17.43 -4.35
CA GLU A 63 5.37 17.07 -4.03
C GLU A 63 5.47 15.73 -3.30
N ALA A 64 4.50 15.39 -2.45
CA ALA A 64 4.44 14.09 -1.78
C ALA A 64 4.10 12.95 -2.75
N ILE A 65 3.34 13.23 -3.82
CA ILE A 65 3.03 12.27 -4.89
C ILE A 65 4.24 12.10 -5.82
N VAL A 66 4.88 13.19 -6.22
CA VAL A 66 6.08 13.17 -7.09
C VAL A 66 7.28 12.56 -6.34
N GLY A 67 7.40 12.79 -5.04
CA GLY A 67 8.41 12.20 -4.17
C GLY A 67 8.09 10.78 -3.70
N PHE A 68 6.90 10.25 -3.97
CA PHE A 68 6.54 8.88 -3.62
C PHE A 68 7.25 7.91 -4.57
N ARG A 69 8.48 7.56 -4.21
CA ARG A 69 9.09 6.33 -4.71
C ARG A 69 8.45 5.20 -3.90
N PRO A 70 7.61 4.33 -4.48
CA PRO A 70 7.19 3.14 -3.77
C PRO A 70 8.47 2.48 -3.29
N ARG A 71 8.56 2.28 -1.97
CA ARG A 71 9.66 1.58 -1.33
C ARG A 71 9.55 0.14 -1.81
N ARG A 72 10.02 -0.13 -3.05
CA ARG A 72 10.32 -1.47 -3.53
C ARG A 72 11.20 -2.03 -2.44
N ARG A 73 10.64 -2.94 -1.63
CA ARG A 73 11.45 -3.81 -0.78
C ARG A 73 12.55 -4.35 -1.69
N ALA A 74 13.73 -4.63 -1.14
CA ALA A 74 14.74 -5.37 -1.87
C ALA A 74 14.12 -6.73 -2.26
N GLU A 75 13.44 -6.75 -3.40
CA GLU A 75 12.71 -7.89 -3.90
C GLU A 75 13.76 -8.78 -4.53
N SER A 76 13.80 -10.04 -4.09
CA SER A 76 14.64 -11.01 -4.77
C SER A 76 14.15 -11.15 -6.22
N PRO A 77 15.04 -11.48 -7.16
CA PRO A 77 14.63 -11.74 -8.55
C PRO A 77 13.55 -12.83 -8.64
N GLU A 78 13.50 -13.75 -7.69
CA GLU A 78 12.48 -14.79 -7.62
C GLU A 78 11.11 -14.25 -7.17
N THR A 79 11.08 -13.33 -6.19
CA THR A 79 9.83 -12.70 -5.77
C THR A 79 9.27 -11.78 -6.85
N LEU A 80 10.13 -11.02 -7.53
CA LEU A 80 9.72 -10.16 -8.62
C LEU A 80 9.22 -10.97 -9.83
N SER A 81 9.92 -12.06 -10.18
CA SER A 81 9.46 -13.02 -11.19
C SER A 81 8.08 -13.59 -10.87
N ARG A 82 7.84 -14.01 -9.62
CA ARG A 82 6.53 -14.53 -9.19
C ARG A 82 5.43 -13.48 -9.31
N SER A 83 5.70 -12.25 -8.88
CA SER A 83 4.75 -11.13 -8.97
C SER A 83 4.40 -10.79 -10.42
N ILE A 84 5.38 -10.84 -11.34
CA ILE A 84 5.13 -10.64 -12.78
C ILE A 84 4.25 -11.77 -13.32
N VAL A 85 4.57 -13.03 -13.00
CA VAL A 85 3.79 -14.20 -13.46
C VAL A 85 2.35 -14.14 -12.97
N GLU A 86 2.15 -13.80 -11.70
CA GLU A 86 0.82 -13.68 -11.10
C GLU A 86 -0.01 -12.60 -11.79
N ARG A 87 0.52 -11.38 -11.91
CA ARG A 87 -0.17 -10.26 -12.57
C ARG A 87 -0.40 -10.50 -14.06
N ALA A 88 0.57 -11.09 -14.77
CA ALA A 88 0.40 -11.48 -16.17
C ALA A 88 -0.70 -12.54 -16.33
N GLY A 89 -0.77 -13.50 -15.41
CA GLY A 89 -1.84 -14.49 -15.34
C GLY A 89 -3.21 -13.87 -15.09
N GLU A 90 -3.30 -12.89 -14.19
CA GLU A 90 -4.53 -12.15 -13.92
C GLU A 90 -4.99 -11.31 -15.12
N ILE A 91 -4.05 -10.66 -15.82
CA ILE A 91 -4.34 -9.92 -17.06
C ILE A 91 -4.92 -10.86 -18.10
N ARG A 92 -4.25 -11.99 -18.37
CA ARG A 92 -4.74 -12.99 -19.32
C ARG A 92 -6.13 -13.48 -18.93
N ARG A 93 -6.30 -13.90 -17.68
CA ARG A 93 -7.59 -14.38 -17.15
C ARG A 93 -8.69 -13.35 -17.35
N SER A 94 -8.39 -12.08 -17.07
CA SER A 94 -9.33 -10.97 -17.21
C SER A 94 -9.75 -10.71 -18.65
N LEU A 95 -8.90 -11.02 -19.62
CA LEU A 95 -9.17 -10.83 -21.04
C LEU A 95 -9.84 -12.05 -21.69
N THR A 96 -9.61 -13.26 -21.17
CA THR A 96 -10.11 -14.51 -21.77
C THR A 96 -11.38 -15.07 -21.12
N GLU A 97 -11.53 -14.93 -19.80
CA GLU A 97 -12.64 -15.57 -19.05
C GLU A 97 -13.81 -14.61 -18.77
N LEU A 98 -13.59 -13.31 -18.85
CA LEU A 98 -14.60 -12.28 -18.56
C LEU A 98 -15.03 -11.55 -19.84
N PRO A 99 -16.26 -11.01 -19.88
CA PRO A 99 -16.67 -10.13 -20.97
C PRO A 99 -15.75 -8.91 -21.02
N THR A 100 -15.14 -8.71 -22.19
CA THR A 100 -14.18 -7.64 -22.48
C THR A 100 -14.92 -6.36 -22.86
N ASP A 101 -14.82 -5.34 -22.02
CA ASP A 101 -15.19 -3.96 -22.37
C ASP A 101 -13.92 -3.16 -22.72
N GLU A 102 -14.12 -2.01 -23.37
CA GLU A 102 -13.03 -1.13 -23.80
C GLU A 102 -12.19 -0.65 -22.60
N THR A 103 -12.83 -0.30 -21.49
CA THR A 103 -12.12 0.17 -20.28
C THR A 103 -11.24 -0.91 -19.65
N ARG A 104 -11.68 -2.17 -19.64
CA ARG A 104 -10.87 -3.31 -19.17
C ARG A 104 -9.68 -3.55 -20.07
N ILE A 105 -9.84 -3.43 -21.39
CA ILE A 105 -8.73 -3.57 -22.33
C ILE A 105 -7.66 -2.50 -22.03
N GLU A 106 -8.06 -1.26 -21.81
CA GLU A 106 -7.16 -0.17 -21.42
C GLU A 106 -6.46 -0.46 -20.08
N MET A 107 -7.22 -0.85 -19.05
CA MET A 107 -6.68 -1.16 -17.73
C MET A 107 -5.71 -2.35 -17.76
N CYS A 108 -6.05 -3.40 -18.51
CA CYS A 108 -5.17 -4.56 -18.71
C CYS A 108 -3.90 -4.17 -19.48
N THR A 109 -4.01 -3.25 -20.44
CA THR A 109 -2.87 -2.72 -21.19
C THR A 109 -1.93 -1.91 -20.29
N LEU A 110 -2.47 -1.07 -19.40
CA LEU A 110 -1.69 -0.34 -18.40
C LEU A 110 -1.00 -1.31 -17.43
N GLY A 111 -1.71 -2.33 -16.95
CA GLY A 111 -1.16 -3.37 -16.09
C GLY A 111 -0.04 -4.17 -16.78
N TYR A 112 -0.23 -4.50 -18.06
CA TYR A 112 0.78 -5.18 -18.88
C TYR A 112 2.05 -4.33 -19.01
N ARG A 113 1.91 -3.02 -19.26
CA ARG A 113 3.05 -2.09 -19.30
C ARG A 113 3.81 -2.04 -17.97
N ALA A 114 3.10 -1.98 -16.85
CA ALA A 114 3.72 -2.04 -15.53
C ALA A 114 4.53 -3.33 -15.36
N CYS A 115 3.99 -4.48 -15.78
CA CYS A 115 4.70 -5.75 -15.75
C CYS A 115 5.93 -5.77 -16.68
N THR A 116 5.88 -5.12 -17.85
CA THR A 116 7.06 -4.98 -18.72
C THR A 116 8.15 -4.11 -18.08
N ASN A 117 7.80 -3.05 -17.36
CA ASN A 117 8.76 -2.23 -16.59
C ASN A 117 9.38 -3.03 -15.44
N ASP A 118 8.59 -3.88 -14.79
CA ASP A 118 9.09 -4.82 -13.78
C ASP A 118 10.02 -5.87 -14.41
N MET A 119 9.78 -6.29 -15.65
CA MET A 119 10.66 -7.20 -16.39
C MET A 119 12.03 -6.59 -16.69
N ILE A 120 12.10 -5.28 -16.97
CA ILE A 120 13.37 -4.54 -17.08
C ILE A 120 14.11 -4.62 -15.74
N THR A 121 13.41 -4.35 -14.64
CA THR A 121 13.99 -4.43 -13.29
C THR A 121 14.49 -5.85 -12.97
N LEU A 122 13.70 -6.87 -13.28
CA LEU A 122 14.09 -8.26 -13.09
C LEU A 122 15.34 -8.61 -13.89
N THR A 123 15.46 -8.10 -15.10
CA THR A 123 16.63 -8.33 -15.95
C THR A 123 17.89 -7.71 -15.34
N HIS A 124 17.79 -6.49 -14.81
CA HIS A 124 18.91 -5.86 -14.09
C HIS A 124 19.32 -6.68 -12.86
N LEU A 125 18.37 -7.05 -12.00
CA LEU A 125 18.65 -7.85 -10.80
C LEU A 125 19.28 -9.21 -11.12
N VAL A 126 18.79 -9.88 -12.16
CA VAL A 126 19.35 -11.16 -12.61
C VAL A 126 20.77 -10.98 -13.16
N ASN A 127 21.01 -9.93 -13.94
CA ASN A 127 22.34 -9.65 -14.51
C ASN A 127 23.36 -9.25 -13.43
N GLU A 128 22.93 -8.55 -12.38
CA GLU A 128 23.77 -8.23 -11.22
C GLU A 128 24.10 -9.47 -10.37
N ALA A 129 23.14 -10.38 -10.20
CA ALA A 129 23.32 -11.59 -9.39
C ALA A 129 24.10 -12.71 -10.12
N LEU A 130 23.99 -12.80 -11.45
CA LEU A 130 24.57 -13.88 -12.26
C LEU A 130 26.09 -14.10 -12.10
N PRO A 131 26.94 -13.06 -12.13
CA PRO A 131 28.40 -13.21 -12.05
C PRO A 131 28.84 -13.89 -10.74
N ASN A 132 28.23 -13.51 -9.63
CA ASN A 132 28.63 -13.92 -8.28
C ASN A 132 27.89 -15.18 -7.78
N ALA A 133 26.85 -15.63 -8.50
CA ALA A 133 26.03 -16.76 -8.10
C ALA A 133 26.67 -18.14 -8.39
N PRO A 134 26.49 -19.14 -7.51
CA PRO A 134 26.87 -20.54 -7.79
C PRO A 134 26.00 -21.15 -8.91
N LEU A 135 26.45 -22.25 -9.52
CA LEU A 135 25.81 -22.87 -10.70
C LEU A 135 24.31 -23.16 -10.52
N ILE A 136 23.92 -23.65 -9.34
CA ILE A 136 22.50 -23.96 -9.03
C ILE A 136 21.67 -22.67 -9.01
N GLU A 137 22.18 -21.61 -8.39
CA GLU A 137 21.48 -20.32 -8.36
C GLU A 137 21.41 -19.67 -9.73
N ARG A 138 22.46 -19.78 -10.55
CA ARG A 138 22.43 -19.31 -11.95
C ARG A 138 21.29 -19.96 -12.74
N LEU A 139 21.06 -21.26 -12.55
CA LEU A 139 19.94 -21.96 -13.17
C LEU A 139 18.59 -21.47 -12.64
N LYS A 140 18.47 -21.24 -11.32
CA LYS A 140 17.25 -20.68 -10.72
C LYS A 140 16.94 -19.29 -11.26
N LEU A 141 17.92 -18.39 -11.32
CA LEU A 141 17.78 -17.03 -11.86
C LEU A 141 17.34 -17.04 -13.33
N ARG A 142 17.96 -17.89 -14.15
CA ARG A 142 17.57 -18.06 -15.56
C ARG A 142 16.14 -18.59 -15.69
N ARG A 143 15.75 -19.56 -14.86
CA ARG A 143 14.37 -20.09 -14.83
C ARG A 143 13.37 -19.05 -14.38
N ALA A 144 13.67 -18.26 -13.35
CA ALA A 144 12.81 -17.17 -12.89
C ALA A 144 12.59 -16.13 -13.99
N ARG A 145 13.67 -15.70 -14.66
CA ARG A 145 13.57 -14.79 -15.80
C ARG A 145 12.72 -15.39 -16.93
N LYS A 146 12.97 -16.65 -17.28
CA LYS A 146 12.23 -17.34 -18.35
C LYS A 146 10.73 -17.45 -18.04
N ARG A 147 10.35 -17.86 -16.83
CA ARG A 147 8.93 -17.95 -16.43
C ARG A 147 8.21 -16.61 -16.56
N ALA A 148 8.86 -15.51 -16.16
CA ALA A 148 8.28 -14.17 -16.27
C ALA A 148 8.09 -13.75 -17.75
N ILE A 149 9.05 -14.10 -18.63
CA ILE A 149 8.93 -13.87 -20.08
C ILE A 149 7.78 -14.68 -20.66
N ASP A 150 7.72 -15.97 -20.35
CA ASP A 150 6.70 -16.88 -20.88
C ASP A 150 5.30 -16.40 -20.47
N ALA A 151 5.10 -16.05 -19.19
CA ALA A 151 3.82 -15.51 -18.71
C ALA A 151 3.45 -14.16 -19.36
N LEU A 152 4.42 -13.28 -19.60
CA LEU A 152 4.18 -12.02 -20.31
C LEU A 152 3.83 -12.25 -21.79
N ALA A 153 4.44 -13.25 -22.43
CA ALA A 153 4.08 -13.62 -23.79
C ALA A 153 2.63 -14.11 -23.87
N GLU A 154 2.23 -14.99 -22.95
CA GLU A 154 0.84 -15.47 -22.85
C GLU A 154 -0.16 -14.33 -22.59
N ALA A 155 0.19 -13.36 -21.74
CA ALA A 155 -0.65 -12.18 -21.50
C ALA A 155 -0.74 -11.26 -22.73
N ARG A 156 0.35 -11.13 -23.49
CA ARG A 156 0.41 -10.34 -24.73
C ARG A 156 -0.48 -10.92 -25.81
N GLU A 157 -0.53 -12.25 -25.94
CA GLU A 157 -1.38 -12.94 -26.93
C GLU A 157 -2.88 -12.71 -26.67
N ALA A 158 -3.26 -12.47 -25.42
CA ALA A 158 -4.65 -12.16 -25.06
C ALA A 158 -5.03 -10.69 -25.29
N LEU A 159 -4.07 -9.78 -25.51
CA LEU A 159 -4.33 -8.36 -25.73
C LEU A 159 -4.59 -8.04 -27.21
N PRO A 160 -5.57 -7.17 -27.52
CA PRO A 160 -5.77 -6.72 -28.89
C PRO A 160 -4.57 -5.87 -29.36
N PRO A 161 -4.11 -6.05 -30.61
CA PRO A 161 -2.91 -5.39 -31.12
C PRO A 161 -3.06 -3.87 -31.24
N GLU A 162 -4.28 -3.33 -31.35
CA GLU A 162 -4.50 -1.87 -31.35
C GLU A 162 -4.26 -1.24 -29.97
N ALA A 163 -4.61 -1.91 -28.87
CA ALA A 163 -4.50 -1.35 -27.53
C ALA A 163 -3.05 -1.03 -27.13
N LEU A 164 -2.09 -1.83 -27.60
CA LEU A 164 -0.67 -1.59 -27.40
C LEU A 164 -0.14 -0.39 -28.20
N ARG A 165 -0.79 -0.02 -29.31
CA ARG A 165 -0.40 1.10 -30.18
C ARG A 165 -1.05 2.43 -29.78
N ALA A 166 -2.35 2.44 -29.50
CA ALA A 166 -3.13 3.65 -29.19
C ALA A 166 -2.55 4.40 -27.99
N SER A 167 -2.24 3.67 -26.93
CA SER A 167 -1.68 4.21 -25.70
C SER A 167 -0.21 4.67 -25.82
N ARG A 168 0.46 4.50 -26.98
CA ARG A 168 1.81 5.07 -27.26
C ARG A 168 1.71 6.50 -27.80
N GLN A 169 0.61 6.84 -28.46
CA GLN A 169 0.39 8.18 -29.02
C GLN A 169 -0.04 9.20 -27.96
N GLU A 170 -0.71 8.78 -26.88
CA GLU A 170 -1.10 9.67 -25.78
C GLU A 170 0.05 10.07 -24.83
N GLN A 171 1.21 9.42 -24.94
CA GLN A 171 2.39 9.71 -24.12
C GLN A 171 3.44 10.58 -24.84
N GLN A 172 3.18 11.03 -26.07
CA GLN A 172 4.00 11.98 -26.83
C GLN A 172 3.34 13.36 -26.84
#